data_AF-A0A0R0K0T8-F1
#
_entry.id   AF-A0A0R0K0T8-F1
#
_cell.length_a   1.000
_cell.length_b   1.000
_cell.length_c   1.000
_cell.angle_alpha   90.00
_cell.angle_beta   90.00
_cell.angle_gamma   90.00
#
_symmetry.space_group_name_H-M   'P 1'
#
loop_
_entity.id
_entity.type
_entity.pdbx_description
1 polymer ?
#
loop_
_entity_poly.entity_id
_entity_poly.type
_entity_poly.pdbx_seq_one_letter_code
_entity_poly.pdbx_strand_id
1 'polypeptide(L)'
;MTNMQRVVSSFMSLFLILWMFVVLDLVIKVSGNAEGDALMALKNNMIDPSDALRSWDATLVHPCTWLHVFCNSENSVTRVDLGNENLSGQLVPQLGQLPNLEYLELYSNNITGEIPVELGSLTNLVSLDLYLNKITGPIPDGLANLKKLKSLRLNNNSLSGNIPVGLTTINSLQVLDLANNNLTGNVPVYGSFSIFTPISFKNNPFLYQTTPVTPAATPQQNPSGNGITAIGVIAGGVAVGAALLFASPVIAIVYWNRRKPPDDYFDVAAEEDPEVSFGQLKKFSLPELRIATDNFSNNNILGKGGYGKVYIGRLTNGGNVAVKRLNPERIRGEDKQFKREVEMISMAVHRNLLRLIGFCMTSSERLLVYPLMVNGSLESCLRGHIHTTIWRYISSSNLILC
;
A
#
# COMPACT_ATOMS: atom_id res chain seq x y z
N MET A 1 -57.26 -6.93 47.40
CA MET A 1 -55.93 -7.54 47.65
C MET A 1 -55.48 -7.17 49.04
N THR A 2 -55.09 -8.15 49.85
CA THR A 2 -54.56 -7.93 51.22
C THR A 2 -53.19 -7.24 51.15
N ASN A 3 -52.78 -6.52 52.21
CA ASN A 3 -51.46 -5.87 52.26
C ASN A 3 -50.30 -6.83 51.92
N MET A 4 -50.45 -8.11 52.27
CA MET A 4 -49.48 -9.17 51.95
C MET A 4 -49.36 -9.42 50.42
N GLN A 5 -50.46 -9.37 49.67
CA GLN A 5 -50.43 -9.54 48.21
C GLN A 5 -49.75 -8.36 47.49
N ARG A 6 -49.86 -7.13 48.02
CA ARG A 6 -49.15 -5.96 47.47
C ARG A 6 -47.64 -6.06 47.69
N VAL A 7 -47.22 -6.52 48.86
CA VAL A 7 -45.80 -6.71 49.19
C VAL A 7 -45.18 -7.78 48.28
N VAL A 8 -45.83 -8.93 48.12
CA VAL A 8 -45.34 -10.01 47.24
C VAL A 8 -45.25 -9.55 45.77
N SER A 9 -46.25 -8.81 45.28
CA SER A 9 -46.24 -8.24 43.92
C SER A 9 -45.11 -7.24 43.72
N SER A 10 -44.82 -6.41 44.73
CA SER A 10 -43.71 -5.45 44.68
C SER A 10 -42.34 -6.15 44.66
N PHE A 11 -42.13 -7.18 45.47
CA PHE A 11 -40.89 -7.96 45.46
C PHE A 11 -40.68 -8.73 44.16
N MET A 12 -41.73 -9.33 43.60
CA MET A 12 -41.68 -9.99 42.29
C MET A 12 -41.34 -9.00 41.16
N SER A 13 -41.90 -7.79 41.21
CA SER A 13 -41.61 -6.73 40.24
C SER A 13 -40.15 -6.26 40.34
N LEU A 14 -39.63 -6.07 41.57
CA LEU A 14 -38.24 -5.67 41.79
C LEU A 14 -37.26 -6.76 41.33
N PHE A 15 -37.58 -8.04 41.56
CA PHE A 15 -36.80 -9.18 41.09
C PHE A 15 -36.77 -9.27 39.56
N LEU A 16 -37.91 -9.08 38.89
CA LEU A 16 -37.98 -9.05 37.42
C LEU A 16 -37.19 -7.89 36.82
N ILE A 17 -37.22 -6.71 37.46
CA ILE A 17 -36.42 -5.55 37.05
C ILE A 17 -34.93 -5.82 37.23
N LEU A 18 -34.51 -6.35 38.39
CA LEU A 18 -33.11 -6.71 38.64
C LEU A 18 -32.63 -7.79 37.67
N TRP A 19 -33.47 -8.79 37.39
CA TRP A 19 -33.19 -9.84 36.43
C TRP A 19 -33.12 -9.29 35.00
N MET A 20 -33.97 -8.34 34.62
CA MET A 20 -33.86 -7.62 33.35
C MET A 20 -32.56 -6.83 33.26
N PHE A 21 -32.09 -6.17 34.33
CA PHE A 21 -30.80 -5.48 34.31
C PHE A 21 -29.62 -6.45 34.21
N VAL A 22 -29.68 -7.59 34.88
CA VAL A 22 -28.63 -8.64 34.77
C VAL A 22 -28.63 -9.27 33.39
N VAL A 23 -29.81 -9.59 32.84
CA VAL A 23 -29.94 -10.13 31.47
C VAL A 23 -29.53 -9.07 30.45
N LEU A 24 -29.89 -7.80 30.64
CA LEU A 24 -29.48 -6.71 29.77
C LEU A 24 -27.97 -6.45 29.85
N ASP A 25 -27.36 -6.49 31.03
CA ASP A 25 -25.90 -6.40 31.20
C ASP A 25 -25.19 -7.61 30.57
N LEU A 26 -25.74 -8.83 30.69
CA LEU A 26 -25.26 -10.00 29.97
C LEU A 26 -25.44 -9.85 28.45
N VAL A 27 -26.58 -9.34 27.97
CA VAL A 27 -26.85 -9.13 26.55
C VAL A 27 -25.98 -8.01 25.97
N ILE A 28 -25.70 -6.96 26.73
CA ILE A 28 -24.76 -5.88 26.37
C ILE A 28 -23.32 -6.41 26.36
N LYS A 29 -22.94 -7.29 27.30
CA LYS A 29 -21.66 -8.03 27.24
C LYS A 29 -21.59 -8.99 26.05
N VAL A 30 -22.74 -9.43 25.52
CA VAL A 30 -22.90 -10.30 24.34
C VAL A 30 -23.18 -9.51 23.05
N SER A 31 -23.16 -8.17 23.09
CA SER A 31 -23.03 -7.34 21.89
C SER A 31 -21.64 -7.53 21.32
N GLY A 32 -21.41 -8.69 20.69
CA GLY A 32 -20.13 -9.12 20.15
C GLY A 32 -19.59 -8.12 19.15
N ASN A 33 -18.29 -7.87 19.23
CA ASN A 33 -17.59 -7.11 18.21
C ASN A 33 -17.50 -8.00 16.95
N ALA A 34 -18.33 -7.74 15.95
CA ALA A 34 -18.38 -8.55 14.73
C ALA A 34 -17.01 -8.65 14.02
N GLU A 35 -16.18 -7.61 14.08
CA GLU A 35 -14.82 -7.66 13.55
C GLU A 35 -13.91 -8.56 14.38
N GLY A 36 -14.06 -8.50 15.71
CA GLY A 36 -13.42 -9.42 16.64
C GLY A 36 -13.81 -10.87 16.37
N ASP A 37 -15.10 -11.16 16.17
CA ASP A 37 -15.61 -12.50 15.86
C ASP A 37 -15.06 -13.02 14.53
N ALA A 38 -14.99 -12.17 13.50
CA ALA A 38 -14.41 -12.51 12.20
C ALA A 38 -12.92 -12.87 12.30
N LEU A 39 -12.15 -12.08 13.06
CA LEU A 39 -10.74 -12.35 13.30
C LEU A 39 -10.53 -13.57 14.21
N MET A 40 -11.40 -13.80 15.18
CA MET A 40 -11.37 -15.03 16.00
C MET A 40 -11.68 -16.27 15.17
N ALA A 41 -12.59 -16.19 14.19
CA ALA A 41 -12.81 -17.27 13.25
C ALA A 41 -11.55 -17.60 12.45
N LEU A 42 -10.77 -16.58 12.03
CA LEU A 42 -9.48 -16.78 11.39
C LEU A 42 -8.50 -17.47 12.35
N LYS A 43 -8.34 -16.94 13.57
CA LYS A 43 -7.43 -17.52 14.58
C LYS A 43 -7.75 -18.98 14.86
N ASN A 44 -9.02 -19.33 14.98
CA ASN A 44 -9.45 -20.71 15.23
C ASN A 44 -9.17 -21.67 14.06
N ASN A 45 -8.93 -21.14 12.86
CA ASN A 45 -8.55 -21.91 11.67
C ASN A 45 -7.03 -21.87 11.40
N MET A 46 -6.25 -21.18 12.25
CA MET A 46 -4.81 -21.03 12.09
C MET A 46 -4.04 -21.89 13.10
N ILE A 47 -2.95 -22.45 12.64
CA ILE A 47 -1.89 -23.03 13.45
C ILE A 47 -0.78 -21.97 13.51
N ASP A 48 -0.51 -21.50 14.72
CA ASP A 48 0.38 -20.37 15.00
C ASP A 48 1.55 -20.81 15.90
N PRO A 49 2.65 -21.30 15.32
CA PRO A 49 3.82 -21.73 16.09
C PRO A 49 4.63 -20.58 16.67
N SER A 50 4.41 -19.33 16.20
CA SER A 50 5.16 -18.15 16.58
C SER A 50 4.46 -17.33 17.67
N ASP A 51 3.29 -17.76 18.13
CA ASP A 51 2.41 -17.03 19.05
C ASP A 51 2.05 -15.61 18.57
N ALA A 52 2.02 -15.38 17.25
CA ALA A 52 1.70 -14.07 16.66
C ALA A 52 0.26 -13.62 16.98
N LEU A 53 -0.67 -14.57 17.07
CA LEU A 53 -2.10 -14.38 17.37
C LEU A 53 -2.40 -14.46 18.87
N ARG A 54 -1.38 -14.55 19.74
CA ARG A 54 -1.56 -14.75 21.19
C ARG A 54 -2.42 -13.66 21.84
N SER A 55 -2.26 -12.41 21.40
CA SER A 55 -2.99 -11.26 21.96
C SER A 55 -4.46 -11.17 21.54
N TRP A 56 -4.90 -12.00 20.59
CA TRP A 56 -6.26 -11.97 20.06
C TRP A 56 -7.19 -12.64 21.07
N ASP A 57 -7.98 -11.83 21.75
CA ASP A 57 -8.84 -12.25 22.85
C ASP A 57 -10.26 -11.73 22.64
N ALA A 58 -11.19 -12.67 22.42
CA ALA A 58 -12.61 -12.41 22.21
C ALA A 58 -13.30 -11.75 23.41
N THR A 59 -12.69 -11.76 24.60
CA THR A 59 -13.26 -11.12 25.79
C THR A 59 -13.04 -9.61 25.82
N LEU A 60 -12.17 -9.07 24.95
CA LEU A 60 -11.90 -7.65 24.84
C LEU A 60 -12.97 -6.93 23.99
N VAL A 61 -13.22 -5.65 24.32
CA VAL A 61 -14.27 -4.84 23.70
C VAL A 61 -14.06 -4.64 22.19
N HIS A 62 -12.80 -4.53 21.74
CA HIS A 62 -12.49 -4.39 20.32
C HIS A 62 -11.12 -4.96 19.95
N PRO A 63 -10.94 -5.43 18.71
CA PRO A 63 -9.70 -6.07 18.26
C PRO A 63 -8.53 -5.09 18.09
N CYS A 64 -8.74 -3.77 18.24
CA CYS A 64 -7.70 -2.75 18.03
C CYS A 64 -6.53 -2.79 19.02
N THR A 65 -6.65 -3.52 20.12
CA THR A 65 -5.52 -3.76 21.05
C THR A 65 -4.75 -5.03 20.73
N TRP A 66 -5.21 -5.82 19.75
CA TRP A 66 -4.54 -7.04 19.35
C TRP A 66 -3.32 -6.71 18.51
N LEU A 67 -2.23 -7.44 18.73
CA LEU A 67 -1.05 -7.38 17.87
C LEU A 67 -1.47 -7.70 16.43
N HIS A 68 -0.79 -7.06 15.48
CA HIS A 68 -1.03 -7.23 14.04
C HIS A 68 -2.37 -6.71 13.52
N VAL A 69 -3.20 -6.12 14.37
CA VAL A 69 -4.46 -5.47 14.01
C VAL A 69 -4.33 -3.96 14.18
N PHE A 70 -4.78 -3.20 13.18
CA PHE A 70 -4.78 -1.75 13.20
C PHE A 70 -6.17 -1.22 12.90
N CYS A 71 -6.56 -0.17 13.62
CA CYS A 71 -7.87 0.44 13.51
C CYS A 71 -7.79 1.93 13.16
N ASN A 72 -8.89 2.47 12.63
CA ASN A 72 -9.10 3.90 12.48
C ASN A 72 -9.49 4.56 13.82
N SER A 73 -9.79 5.88 13.78
CA SER A 73 -10.24 6.66 14.94
C SER A 73 -11.60 6.22 15.51
N GLU A 74 -12.37 5.43 14.76
CA GLU A 74 -13.67 4.89 15.16
C GLU A 74 -13.55 3.47 15.74
N ASN A 75 -12.33 3.00 16.03
CA ASN A 75 -12.03 1.65 16.53
C ASN A 75 -12.51 0.52 15.59
N SER A 76 -12.56 0.76 14.28
CA SER A 76 -12.86 -0.26 13.28
C SER A 76 -11.58 -0.71 12.57
N VAL A 77 -11.46 -2.02 12.34
CA VAL A 77 -10.28 -2.65 11.74
C VAL A 77 -10.07 -2.18 10.30
N THR A 78 -8.91 -1.56 10.06
CA THR A 78 -8.49 -1.10 8.73
C THR A 78 -7.32 -1.90 8.18
N ARG A 79 -6.54 -2.58 9.02
CA ARG A 79 -5.44 -3.45 8.57
C ARG A 79 -5.24 -4.65 9.46
N VAL A 80 -4.92 -5.77 8.82
CA VAL A 80 -4.40 -6.98 9.44
C VAL A 80 -3.07 -7.31 8.76
N ASP A 81 -1.96 -7.31 9.53
CA ASP A 81 -0.62 -7.61 9.03
C ASP A 81 0.05 -8.76 9.79
N LEU A 82 -0.07 -9.95 9.21
CA LEU A 82 0.47 -11.20 9.71
C LEU A 82 1.53 -11.76 8.75
N GLY A 83 2.26 -10.90 8.04
CA GLY A 83 3.30 -11.34 7.12
C GLY A 83 4.53 -11.93 7.82
N ASN A 84 5.04 -13.06 7.33
CA ASN A 84 6.19 -13.80 7.90
C ASN A 84 5.99 -14.37 9.31
N GLU A 85 4.76 -14.66 9.71
CA GLU A 85 4.47 -15.18 11.07
C GLU A 85 4.52 -16.72 11.15
N ASN A 86 4.89 -17.39 10.06
CA ASN A 86 4.93 -18.86 9.95
C ASN A 86 3.57 -19.53 10.24
N LEU A 87 2.48 -18.81 9.92
CA LEU A 87 1.12 -19.30 10.10
C LEU A 87 0.80 -20.40 9.09
N SER A 88 0.06 -21.41 9.51
CA SER A 88 -0.55 -22.40 8.61
C SER A 88 -2.03 -22.56 8.92
N GLY A 89 -2.80 -23.22 8.05
CA GLY A 89 -4.26 -23.27 8.15
C GLY A 89 -4.93 -22.78 6.88
N GLN A 90 -6.16 -22.30 6.98
CA GLN A 90 -6.94 -21.80 5.84
C GLN A 90 -7.54 -20.43 6.13
N LEU A 91 -7.73 -19.65 5.06
CA LEU A 91 -8.55 -18.43 5.13
C LEU A 91 -10.01 -18.79 5.41
N VAL A 92 -10.73 -17.87 6.05
CA VAL A 92 -12.12 -18.07 6.43
C VAL A 92 -13.03 -17.02 5.77
N PRO A 93 -14.27 -17.38 5.38
CA PRO A 93 -15.20 -16.45 4.73
C PRO A 93 -15.59 -15.26 5.62
N GLN A 94 -15.53 -15.42 6.94
CA GLN A 94 -15.82 -14.38 7.92
C GLN A 94 -14.90 -13.16 7.77
N LEU A 95 -13.71 -13.31 7.16
CA LEU A 95 -12.86 -12.16 6.84
C LEU A 95 -13.56 -11.13 5.95
N GLY A 96 -14.54 -11.54 5.13
CA GLY A 96 -15.38 -10.64 4.34
C GLY A 96 -16.31 -9.74 5.16
N GLN A 97 -16.37 -9.92 6.49
CA GLN A 97 -17.21 -9.16 7.43
C GLN A 97 -16.47 -7.97 8.07
N LEU A 98 -15.28 -7.61 7.57
CA LEU A 98 -14.48 -6.48 8.05
C LEU A 98 -14.74 -5.25 7.16
N PRO A 99 -15.76 -4.41 7.44
CA PRO A 99 -16.30 -3.46 6.48
C PRO A 99 -15.32 -2.35 6.07
N ASN A 100 -14.41 -1.98 6.97
CA ASN A 100 -13.44 -0.91 6.76
C ASN A 100 -12.02 -1.42 6.49
N LEU A 101 -11.84 -2.72 6.23
CA LEU A 101 -10.53 -3.28 5.95
C LEU A 101 -9.96 -2.71 4.65
N GLU A 102 -8.79 -2.09 4.76
CA GLU A 102 -8.03 -1.50 3.65
C GLU A 102 -6.82 -2.36 3.28
N TYR A 103 -6.19 -3.04 4.24
CA TYR A 103 -4.98 -3.82 4.00
C TYR A 103 -5.08 -5.20 4.65
N LEU A 104 -5.04 -6.24 3.81
CA LEU A 104 -4.96 -7.63 4.27
C LEU A 104 -3.63 -8.24 3.82
N GLU A 105 -2.70 -8.32 4.77
CA GLU A 105 -1.31 -8.68 4.53
C GLU A 105 -1.02 -10.03 5.22
N LEU A 106 -1.05 -11.13 4.46
CA LEU A 106 -0.85 -12.51 4.96
C LEU A 106 0.31 -13.21 4.25
N TYR A 107 1.22 -12.44 3.66
CA TYR A 107 2.29 -12.93 2.81
C TYR A 107 3.36 -13.73 3.56
N SER A 108 4.09 -14.59 2.85
CA SER A 108 5.21 -15.37 3.40
C SER A 108 4.81 -16.21 4.62
N ASN A 109 3.71 -16.93 4.49
CA ASN A 109 3.22 -17.91 5.46
C ASN A 109 3.09 -19.28 4.80
N ASN A 110 2.47 -20.21 5.50
CA ASN A 110 2.19 -21.57 5.04
C ASN A 110 0.67 -21.82 4.95
N ILE A 111 -0.10 -20.78 4.58
CA ILE A 111 -1.56 -20.82 4.45
C ILE A 111 -1.95 -21.67 3.23
N THR A 112 -2.96 -22.51 3.39
CA THR A 112 -3.50 -23.46 2.40
C THR A 112 -4.97 -23.17 2.12
N GLY A 113 -5.59 -24.00 1.27
CA GLY A 113 -7.01 -23.86 0.93
C GLY A 113 -7.21 -22.82 -0.17
N GLU A 114 -8.45 -22.37 -0.35
CA GLU A 114 -8.84 -21.43 -1.40
C GLU A 114 -8.97 -20.00 -0.86
N ILE A 115 -8.97 -19.02 -1.77
CA ILE A 115 -9.32 -17.64 -1.45
C ILE A 115 -10.86 -17.58 -1.31
N PRO A 116 -11.43 -17.21 -0.15
CA PRO A 116 -12.88 -17.13 0.03
C PRO A 116 -13.47 -16.06 -0.89
N VAL A 117 -14.62 -16.36 -1.52
CA VAL A 117 -15.31 -15.41 -2.42
C VAL A 117 -15.81 -14.18 -1.66
N GLU A 118 -16.08 -14.32 -0.37
CA GLU A 118 -16.53 -13.28 0.55
C GLU A 118 -15.49 -12.16 0.72
N LEU A 119 -14.21 -12.40 0.41
CA LEU A 119 -13.22 -11.31 0.37
C LEU A 119 -13.59 -10.25 -0.68
N GLY A 120 -14.41 -10.59 -1.69
CA GLY A 120 -14.98 -9.63 -2.64
C GLY A 120 -15.93 -8.61 -2.01
N SER A 121 -16.38 -8.80 -0.78
CA SER A 121 -17.25 -7.87 -0.03
C SER A 121 -16.47 -6.71 0.61
N LEU A 122 -15.14 -6.78 0.64
CA LEU A 122 -14.26 -5.80 1.28
C LEU A 122 -14.08 -4.55 0.40
N THR A 123 -15.14 -3.81 0.15
CA THR A 123 -15.14 -2.69 -0.84
C THR A 123 -14.14 -1.56 -0.54
N ASN A 124 -13.63 -1.49 0.69
CA ASN A 124 -12.57 -0.55 1.11
C ASN A 124 -11.14 -1.06 0.87
N LEU A 125 -10.96 -2.32 0.45
CA LEU A 125 -9.65 -2.94 0.32
C LEU A 125 -8.78 -2.23 -0.72
N VAL A 126 -7.59 -1.84 -0.29
CA VAL A 126 -6.53 -1.16 -1.06
C VAL A 126 -5.41 -2.15 -1.40
N SER A 127 -5.08 -3.07 -0.50
CA SER A 127 -4.03 -4.07 -0.68
C SER A 127 -4.50 -5.45 -0.25
N LEU A 128 -4.32 -6.44 -1.13
CA LEU A 128 -4.51 -7.86 -0.84
C LEU A 128 -3.22 -8.61 -1.19
N ASP A 129 -2.46 -8.98 -0.16
CA ASP A 129 -1.16 -9.60 -0.32
C ASP A 129 -1.14 -10.99 0.33
N LEU A 130 -1.23 -12.01 -0.52
CA LEU A 130 -1.26 -13.42 -0.17
C LEU A 130 -0.05 -14.19 -0.74
N TYR A 131 0.95 -13.48 -1.27
CA TYR A 131 2.09 -14.09 -1.93
C TYR A 131 2.96 -14.94 -1.00
N LEU A 132 3.71 -15.90 -1.56
CA LEU A 132 4.53 -16.85 -0.80
C LEU A 132 3.69 -17.60 0.24
N ASN A 133 2.66 -18.31 -0.24
CA ASN A 133 1.84 -19.23 0.56
C ASN A 133 1.65 -20.55 -0.22
N LYS A 134 0.72 -21.40 0.22
CA LYS A 134 0.35 -22.67 -0.40
C LYS A 134 -1.13 -22.69 -0.81
N ILE A 135 -1.67 -21.53 -1.18
CA ILE A 135 -3.08 -21.36 -1.56
C ILE A 135 -3.33 -22.04 -2.91
N THR A 136 -4.46 -22.73 -3.01
CA THR A 136 -4.93 -23.50 -4.16
C THR A 136 -6.27 -22.95 -4.68
N GLY A 137 -6.83 -23.59 -5.71
CA GLY A 137 -8.13 -23.21 -6.27
C GLY A 137 -8.06 -21.99 -7.20
N PRO A 138 -9.22 -21.50 -7.68
CA PRO A 138 -9.29 -20.36 -8.59
C PRO A 138 -9.14 -19.02 -7.87
N ILE A 139 -8.77 -17.98 -8.63
CA ILE A 139 -8.94 -16.60 -8.19
C ILE A 139 -10.46 -16.28 -8.23
N PRO A 140 -11.11 -15.88 -7.13
CA PRO A 140 -12.55 -15.65 -7.14
C PRO A 140 -12.95 -14.45 -8.00
N ASP A 141 -14.00 -14.61 -8.82
CA ASP A 141 -14.56 -13.51 -9.63
C ASP A 141 -15.02 -12.32 -8.77
N GLY A 142 -15.43 -12.59 -7.53
CA GLY A 142 -15.85 -11.58 -6.56
C GLY A 142 -14.79 -10.51 -6.25
N LEU A 143 -13.50 -10.81 -6.45
CA LEU A 143 -12.43 -9.81 -6.28
C LEU A 143 -12.56 -8.65 -7.27
N ALA A 144 -13.30 -8.80 -8.37
CA ALA A 144 -13.62 -7.72 -9.29
C ALA A 144 -14.44 -6.57 -8.66
N ASN A 145 -15.08 -6.82 -7.51
CA ASN A 145 -15.86 -5.81 -6.78
C ASN A 145 -15.00 -4.81 -6.00
N LEU A 146 -13.71 -5.10 -5.81
CA LEU A 146 -12.78 -4.31 -5.00
C LEU A 146 -12.28 -3.08 -5.77
N LYS A 147 -13.17 -2.09 -5.96
CA LYS A 147 -12.88 -0.92 -6.82
C LYS A 147 -11.81 0.03 -6.27
N LYS A 148 -11.44 -0.08 -4.99
CA LYS A 148 -10.33 0.69 -4.38
C LYS A 148 -8.98 -0.04 -4.41
N LEU A 149 -8.95 -1.29 -4.88
CA LEU A 149 -7.75 -2.13 -4.82
C LEU A 149 -6.64 -1.59 -5.70
N LYS A 150 -5.49 -1.29 -5.09
CA LYS A 150 -4.28 -0.81 -5.75
C LYS A 150 -3.21 -1.90 -5.88
N SER A 151 -3.16 -2.83 -4.94
CA SER A 151 -2.19 -3.94 -4.94
C SER A 151 -2.91 -5.29 -4.82
N LEU A 152 -2.59 -6.19 -5.74
CA LEU A 152 -2.99 -7.59 -5.69
C LEU A 152 -1.77 -8.48 -5.94
N ARG A 153 -1.21 -9.06 -4.88
CA ARG A 153 -0.06 -9.97 -4.96
C ARG A 153 -0.46 -11.37 -4.52
N LEU A 154 -0.55 -12.27 -5.50
CA LEU A 154 -0.90 -13.68 -5.33
C LEU A 154 0.22 -14.62 -5.79
N ASN A 155 1.38 -14.08 -6.12
CA ASN A 155 2.51 -14.84 -6.65
C ASN A 155 3.06 -15.89 -5.67
N ASN A 156 3.72 -16.91 -6.20
CA ASN A 156 4.29 -18.01 -5.41
C ASN A 156 3.23 -18.71 -4.54
N ASN A 157 2.19 -19.21 -5.21
CA ASN A 157 1.14 -20.06 -4.66
C ASN A 157 0.89 -21.23 -5.64
N SER A 158 -0.18 -21.98 -5.42
CA SER A 158 -0.63 -23.08 -6.28
C SER A 158 -2.01 -22.77 -6.89
N LEU A 159 -2.30 -21.50 -7.18
CA LEU A 159 -3.57 -21.07 -7.77
C LEU A 159 -3.74 -21.66 -9.17
N SER A 160 -4.98 -21.93 -9.54
CA SER A 160 -5.35 -22.65 -10.77
C SER A 160 -6.52 -21.98 -11.49
N GLY A 161 -6.88 -22.47 -12.67
CA GLY A 161 -7.94 -21.89 -13.47
C GLY A 161 -7.56 -20.57 -14.14
N ASN A 162 -8.55 -19.87 -14.69
CA ASN A 162 -8.34 -18.67 -15.49
C ASN A 162 -8.23 -17.43 -14.61
N ILE A 163 -7.55 -16.40 -15.12
CA ILE A 163 -7.59 -15.06 -14.53
C ILE A 163 -9.00 -14.47 -14.76
N PRO A 164 -9.75 -14.09 -13.71
CA PRO A 164 -11.06 -13.47 -13.86
C PRO A 164 -11.00 -12.20 -14.70
N VAL A 165 -11.78 -12.17 -15.78
CA VAL A 165 -11.87 -11.00 -16.66
C VAL A 165 -12.31 -9.74 -15.91
N GLY A 166 -13.13 -9.91 -14.86
CA GLY A 166 -13.62 -8.81 -14.04
C GLY A 166 -12.50 -7.99 -13.38
N LEU A 167 -11.32 -8.57 -13.13
CA LEU A 167 -10.18 -7.85 -12.55
C LEU A 167 -9.69 -6.70 -13.46
N THR A 168 -9.92 -6.79 -14.78
CA THR A 168 -9.59 -5.72 -15.74
C THR A 168 -10.39 -4.44 -15.52
N THR A 169 -11.49 -4.52 -14.78
CA THR A 169 -12.38 -3.38 -14.47
C THR A 169 -11.93 -2.58 -13.24
N ILE A 170 -10.90 -3.04 -12.53
CA ILE A 170 -10.35 -2.36 -11.35
C ILE A 170 -9.35 -1.30 -11.83
N ASN A 171 -9.85 -0.12 -12.19
CA ASN A 171 -9.03 0.97 -12.74
C ASN A 171 -8.01 1.55 -11.74
N SER A 172 -8.17 1.27 -10.45
CA SER A 172 -7.27 1.69 -9.37
C SER A 172 -6.04 0.78 -9.21
N LEU A 173 -6.02 -0.39 -9.86
CA LEU A 173 -4.97 -1.39 -9.71
C LEU A 173 -3.64 -0.88 -10.29
N GLN A 174 -2.59 -0.87 -9.48
CA GLN A 174 -1.25 -0.36 -9.80
C GLN A 174 -0.18 -1.44 -9.70
N VAL A 175 -0.41 -2.46 -8.86
CA VAL A 175 0.46 -3.60 -8.66
C VAL A 175 -0.36 -4.87 -8.84
N LEU A 176 0.08 -5.71 -9.78
CA LEU A 176 -0.44 -7.05 -9.99
C LEU A 176 0.73 -8.01 -10.09
N ASP A 177 0.74 -9.04 -9.25
CA ASP A 177 1.70 -10.14 -9.38
C ASP A 177 0.99 -11.48 -9.17
N LEU A 178 0.91 -12.25 -10.25
CA LEU A 178 0.32 -13.58 -10.33
C LEU A 178 1.38 -14.64 -10.70
N ALA A 179 2.67 -14.27 -10.69
CA ALA A 179 3.74 -15.13 -11.14
C ALA A 179 3.90 -16.38 -10.25
N ASN A 180 4.46 -17.45 -10.79
CA ASN A 180 4.71 -18.70 -10.06
C ASN A 180 3.42 -19.29 -9.45
N ASN A 181 2.47 -19.61 -10.32
CA ASN A 181 1.22 -20.31 -10.00
C ASN A 181 0.94 -21.36 -11.09
N ASN A 182 -0.24 -21.99 -11.06
CA ASN A 182 -0.71 -22.94 -12.05
C ASN A 182 -1.91 -22.40 -12.85
N LEU A 183 -1.94 -21.07 -13.09
CA LEU A 183 -3.00 -20.40 -13.84
C LEU A 183 -3.00 -20.83 -15.32
N THR A 184 -4.19 -20.83 -15.92
CA THR A 184 -4.45 -21.33 -17.27
C THR A 184 -5.15 -20.28 -18.13
N GLY A 185 -5.16 -20.50 -19.44
CA GLY A 185 -5.92 -19.67 -20.38
C GLY A 185 -5.15 -18.44 -20.85
N ASN A 186 -5.86 -17.39 -21.26
CA ASN A 186 -5.24 -16.19 -21.83
C ASN A 186 -5.13 -15.08 -20.79
N VAL A 187 -4.01 -14.35 -20.80
CA VAL A 187 -3.87 -13.12 -20.02
C VAL A 187 -4.81 -12.05 -20.61
N PRO A 188 -5.71 -11.44 -19.81
CA PRO A 188 -6.49 -10.30 -20.28
C PRO A 188 -5.56 -9.12 -20.64
N VAL A 189 -5.75 -8.51 -21.81
CA VAL A 189 -4.88 -7.43 -22.33
C VAL A 189 -5.54 -6.04 -22.38
N TYR A 190 -6.70 -5.89 -21.75
CA TYR A 190 -7.52 -4.68 -21.77
C TYR A 190 -7.76 -4.14 -20.36
N GLY A 191 -8.33 -2.93 -20.29
CA GLY A 191 -8.61 -2.25 -19.02
C GLY A 191 -7.34 -2.01 -18.20
N SER A 192 -7.42 -2.20 -16.88
CA SER A 192 -6.29 -2.05 -15.97
C SER A 192 -5.15 -3.03 -16.24
N PHE A 193 -5.37 -4.12 -16.98
CA PHE A 193 -4.31 -5.08 -17.26
C PHE A 193 -3.32 -4.62 -18.33
N SER A 194 -3.69 -3.59 -19.10
CA SER A 194 -2.84 -3.02 -20.15
C SER A 194 -1.53 -2.39 -19.63
N ILE A 195 -1.45 -2.05 -18.34
CA ILE A 195 -0.26 -1.45 -17.74
C ILE A 195 0.75 -2.47 -17.19
N PHE A 196 0.35 -3.74 -17.03
CA PHE A 196 1.20 -4.76 -16.43
C PHE A 196 2.10 -5.45 -17.44
N THR A 197 3.33 -5.73 -17.02
CA THR A 197 4.32 -6.36 -17.88
C THR A 197 4.22 -7.89 -17.78
N PRO A 198 4.77 -8.64 -18.76
CA PRO A 198 4.85 -10.10 -18.70
C PRO A 198 5.41 -10.69 -17.40
N ILE A 199 6.17 -9.92 -16.61
CA ILE A 199 6.74 -10.38 -15.35
C ILE A 199 5.66 -10.78 -14.33
N SER A 200 4.53 -10.06 -14.32
CA SER A 200 3.39 -10.28 -13.43
C SER A 200 2.69 -11.63 -13.66
N PHE A 201 2.97 -12.29 -14.78
CA PHE A 201 2.31 -13.53 -15.18
C PHE A 201 3.31 -14.68 -15.36
N LYS A 202 4.60 -14.44 -15.11
CA LYS A 202 5.69 -15.38 -15.37
C LYS A 202 5.50 -16.69 -14.61
N ASN A 203 6.01 -17.79 -15.15
CA ASN A 203 6.00 -19.10 -14.48
C ASN A 203 4.57 -19.61 -14.15
N ASN A 204 3.65 -19.47 -15.11
CA ASN A 204 2.36 -20.17 -15.15
C ASN A 204 2.35 -21.06 -16.41
N PRO A 205 2.52 -22.39 -16.29
CA PRO A 205 2.83 -23.26 -17.44
C PRO A 205 1.79 -23.26 -18.57
N PHE A 206 0.52 -23.00 -18.25
CA PHE A 206 -0.61 -23.07 -19.18
C PHE A 206 -1.24 -21.71 -19.46
N LEU A 207 -0.55 -20.63 -19.11
CA LEU A 207 -1.01 -19.25 -19.29
C LEU A 207 -0.38 -18.66 -20.56
N TYR A 208 -1.22 -18.31 -21.53
CA TYR A 208 -0.81 -17.77 -22.82
C TYR A 208 -0.87 -16.24 -22.81
N GLN A 209 0.25 -15.61 -23.14
CA GLN A 209 0.29 -14.18 -23.43
C GLN A 209 -0.10 -13.96 -24.88
N THR A 210 -1.23 -13.29 -25.12
CA THR A 210 -1.58 -12.84 -26.46
C THR A 210 -0.62 -11.71 -26.84
N THR A 211 0.31 -11.97 -27.75
CA THR A 211 1.11 -10.91 -28.38
C THR A 211 0.15 -9.96 -29.10
N PRO A 212 0.32 -8.63 -29.00
CA PRO A 212 -0.40 -7.70 -29.85
C PRO A 212 -0.16 -8.11 -31.29
N VAL A 213 -1.23 -8.45 -32.02
CA VAL A 213 -1.15 -8.80 -33.44
C VAL A 213 -0.60 -7.57 -34.16
N THR A 214 0.65 -7.63 -34.61
CA THR A 214 1.20 -6.69 -35.57
C THR A 214 0.30 -6.75 -36.80
N PRO A 215 -0.33 -5.64 -37.25
CA PRO A 215 -1.11 -5.68 -38.47
C PRO A 215 -0.19 -6.12 -39.62
N ALA A 216 -0.62 -7.15 -40.34
CA ALA A 216 0.13 -7.74 -41.44
C ALA A 216 0.54 -6.69 -42.47
N ALA A 217 1.80 -6.72 -42.87
CA ALA A 217 2.35 -5.85 -43.91
C ALA A 217 1.55 -6.02 -45.21
N THR A 218 1.06 -4.90 -45.74
CA THR A 218 0.41 -4.82 -47.05
C THR A 218 1.46 -5.09 -48.14
N PRO A 219 1.16 -5.85 -49.22
CA PRO A 219 2.15 -6.12 -50.26
C PRO A 219 2.54 -4.85 -51.01
N GLN A 220 3.86 -4.64 -51.20
CA GLN A 220 4.42 -3.58 -52.05
C GLN A 220 3.93 -3.76 -53.50
N GLN A 221 3.23 -2.76 -54.03
CA GLN A 221 3.10 -2.56 -55.47
C GLN A 221 4.36 -1.86 -55.99
N ASN A 222 5.06 -2.53 -56.92
CA ASN A 222 6.10 -1.92 -57.74
C ASN A 222 5.47 -0.89 -58.70
N PRO A 223 6.00 0.34 -58.80
CA PRO A 223 5.65 1.22 -59.91
C PRO A 223 6.56 0.91 -61.10
N SER A 224 5.92 0.51 -62.21
CA SER A 224 6.51 0.53 -63.54
C SER A 224 5.86 1.65 -64.34
N GLY A 225 6.68 2.47 -65.01
CA GLY A 225 6.28 3.14 -66.25
C GLY A 225 5.93 4.63 -66.21
N ASN A 226 6.95 5.45 -66.40
CA ASN A 226 7.06 6.63 -67.28
C ASN A 226 5.84 7.54 -67.57
N GLY A 227 6.00 8.81 -67.21
CA GLY A 227 5.29 9.93 -67.82
C GLY A 227 5.94 11.26 -67.46
N ILE A 228 6.74 11.83 -68.36
CA ILE A 228 7.27 13.20 -68.26
C ILE A 228 6.17 14.16 -68.73
N THR A 229 5.78 15.13 -67.91
CA THR A 229 5.43 16.50 -68.36
C THR A 229 5.57 17.50 -67.22
N ALA A 230 6.30 18.56 -67.51
CA ALA A 230 6.59 19.68 -66.61
C ALA A 230 5.39 20.64 -66.53
N ILE A 231 4.93 20.98 -65.32
CA ILE A 231 4.34 22.29 -64.99
C ILE A 231 4.76 22.63 -63.56
N GLY A 232 5.91 23.29 -63.42
CA GLY A 232 6.33 23.94 -62.19
C GLY A 232 5.86 25.39 -62.21
N VAL A 233 4.62 25.65 -61.79
CA VAL A 233 4.08 26.92 -61.28
C VAL A 233 2.82 26.52 -60.48
N ILE A 234 2.51 27.19 -59.36
CA ILE A 234 1.38 26.94 -58.43
C ILE A 234 1.71 26.06 -57.19
N ALA A 235 2.89 26.21 -56.59
CA ALA A 235 3.14 25.75 -55.22
C ALA A 235 3.72 26.83 -54.28
N GLY A 236 3.52 28.11 -54.63
CA GLY A 236 3.97 29.25 -53.80
C GLY A 236 2.87 29.97 -53.02
N GLY A 237 1.59 29.67 -53.25
CA GLY A 237 0.47 30.48 -52.74
C GLY A 237 -0.28 29.93 -51.53
N VAL A 238 -0.19 28.63 -51.23
CA VAL A 238 -1.07 27.99 -50.23
C VAL A 238 -0.40 27.85 -48.85
N ALA A 239 0.93 27.96 -48.76
CA ALA A 239 1.65 27.82 -47.49
C ALA A 239 1.57 29.07 -46.59
N VAL A 240 1.32 30.27 -47.14
CA VAL A 240 1.28 31.52 -46.35
C VAL A 240 -0.08 31.75 -45.69
N GLY A 241 -1.18 31.24 -46.28
CA GLY A 241 -2.53 31.40 -45.75
C GLY A 241 -2.80 30.62 -44.46
N ALA A 242 -2.22 29.42 -44.32
CA ALA A 242 -2.46 28.57 -43.15
C ALA A 242 -1.71 29.07 -41.90
N ALA A 243 -0.49 29.61 -42.06
CA ALA A 243 0.32 30.07 -40.92
C ALA A 243 -0.30 31.30 -40.20
N LEU A 244 -0.98 32.17 -40.94
CA LEU A 244 -1.62 33.37 -40.37
C LEU A 244 -2.93 33.05 -39.63
N LEU A 245 -3.64 31.97 -40.00
CA LEU A 245 -4.88 31.55 -39.34
C LEU A 245 -4.65 30.90 -37.96
N PHE A 246 -3.45 30.36 -37.70
CA PHE A 246 -3.11 29.77 -36.40
C PHE A 246 -2.30 30.70 -35.48
N ALA A 247 -1.66 31.74 -36.01
CA ALA A 247 -0.90 32.69 -35.20
C ALA A 247 -1.79 33.72 -34.49
N SER A 248 -2.90 34.14 -35.12
CA SER A 248 -3.76 35.21 -34.58
C SER A 248 -4.48 34.84 -33.26
N PRO A 249 -4.96 33.60 -33.03
CA PRO A 249 -5.59 33.25 -31.75
C PRO A 249 -4.56 33.14 -30.62
N VAL A 250 -3.35 32.66 -30.93
CA VAL A 250 -2.27 32.48 -29.94
C VAL A 250 -1.74 33.82 -29.46
N ILE A 251 -1.56 34.78 -30.37
CA ILE A 251 -1.13 36.15 -30.03
C ILE A 251 -2.22 36.86 -29.22
N ALA A 252 -3.50 36.65 -29.55
CA ALA A 252 -4.62 37.20 -28.78
C ALA A 252 -4.69 36.61 -27.36
N ILE A 253 -4.49 35.30 -27.18
CA ILE A 253 -4.46 34.63 -25.87
C ILE A 253 -3.28 35.13 -25.02
N VAL A 254 -2.10 35.28 -25.61
CA VAL A 254 -0.92 35.81 -24.92
C VAL A 254 -1.11 37.28 -24.53
N TYR A 255 -1.75 38.07 -25.37
CA TYR A 255 -2.09 39.47 -25.06
C TYR A 255 -3.15 39.58 -23.96
N TRP A 256 -4.14 38.69 -23.97
CA TRP A 256 -5.21 38.64 -22.96
C TRP A 256 -4.69 38.24 -21.59
N ASN A 257 -3.76 37.28 -21.53
CA ASN A 257 -3.14 36.85 -20.27
C ASN A 257 -2.19 37.91 -19.66
N ARG A 258 -1.71 38.86 -20.47
CA ARG A 258 -0.85 39.97 -19.99
C ARG A 258 -1.62 41.19 -19.49
N ARG A 259 -2.95 41.21 -19.63
CA ARG A 259 -3.80 42.36 -19.24
C ARG A 259 -4.68 42.13 -18.00
N LYS A 260 -4.56 41.00 -17.31
CA LYS A 260 -5.26 40.83 -16.03
C LYS A 260 -4.57 41.70 -14.95
N PRO A 261 -5.29 42.59 -14.24
CA PRO A 261 -4.75 43.27 -13.07
C PRO A 261 -4.44 42.23 -11.97
N PRO A 262 -3.47 42.51 -11.08
CA PRO A 262 -3.11 41.58 -10.02
C PRO A 262 -4.27 41.48 -9.03
N ASP A 263 -4.82 40.27 -8.88
CA ASP A 263 -5.79 39.97 -7.85
C ASP A 263 -5.06 40.02 -6.49
N ASP A 264 -5.45 40.99 -5.66
CA ASP A 264 -5.05 41.08 -4.25
C ASP A 264 -5.61 39.83 -3.53
N TYR A 265 -4.76 38.82 -3.37
CA TYR A 265 -5.13 37.60 -2.67
C TYR A 265 -4.90 37.83 -1.18
N PHE A 266 -5.99 37.90 -0.41
CA PHE A 266 -5.94 37.76 1.03
C PHE A 266 -5.30 36.40 1.37
N ASP A 267 -4.23 36.42 2.17
CA ASP A 267 -3.63 35.22 2.77
C ASP A 267 -4.65 34.58 3.74
N VAL A 268 -5.49 33.68 3.20
CA VAL A 268 -6.18 32.69 4.01
C VAL A 268 -5.14 31.62 4.33
N ALA A 269 -4.75 31.53 5.61
CA ALA A 269 -3.89 30.49 6.10
C ALA A 269 -4.38 29.12 5.60
N ALA A 270 -3.51 28.40 4.91
CA ALA A 270 -3.80 27.04 4.48
C ALA A 270 -4.13 26.20 5.71
N GLU A 271 -5.41 25.84 5.83
CA GLU A 271 -5.87 24.81 6.75
C GLU A 271 -5.16 23.52 6.32
N GLU A 272 -4.29 23.00 7.18
CA GLU A 272 -3.53 21.77 6.93
C GLU A 272 -4.51 20.61 6.80
N ASP A 273 -4.75 20.17 5.56
CA ASP A 273 -5.57 19.02 5.20
C ASP A 273 -5.01 17.75 5.90
N PRO A 274 -5.73 17.15 6.87
CA PRO A 274 -5.16 16.15 7.74
C PRO A 274 -5.39 14.74 7.20
N GLU A 275 -5.21 14.45 5.91
CA GLU A 275 -5.33 13.05 5.46
C GLU A 275 -4.59 12.78 4.16
N VAL A 276 -3.28 12.50 4.28
CA VAL A 276 -2.66 11.55 3.36
C VAL A 276 -2.01 10.46 4.16
N SER A 277 -2.74 9.35 4.25
CA SER A 277 -2.36 8.15 4.96
C SER A 277 -1.16 7.50 4.27
N PHE A 278 0.04 7.78 4.80
CA PHE A 278 1.25 7.03 4.49
C PHE A 278 1.15 5.71 5.25
N GLY A 279 0.70 4.65 4.59
CA GLY A 279 0.55 3.34 5.21
C GLY A 279 1.75 2.94 6.09
N GLN A 280 1.47 2.41 7.29
CA GLN A 280 2.41 1.72 8.20
C GLN A 280 3.61 2.49 8.78
N LEU A 281 3.92 3.70 8.32
CA LEU A 281 5.09 4.44 8.79
C LEU A 281 4.75 5.39 9.94
N LYS A 282 5.49 5.32 11.05
CA LYS A 282 5.35 6.30 12.13
C LYS A 282 5.82 7.67 11.65
N LYS A 283 4.93 8.67 11.69
CA LYS A 283 5.31 10.09 11.52
C LYS A 283 5.91 10.59 12.83
N PHE A 284 7.23 10.75 12.86
CA PHE A 284 7.95 11.28 14.00
C PHE A 284 7.90 12.81 14.02
N SER A 285 7.80 13.39 15.22
CA SER A 285 7.98 14.83 15.36
C SER A 285 9.48 15.19 15.29
N LEU A 286 9.80 16.38 14.76
CA LEU A 286 11.19 16.83 14.72
C LEU A 286 11.82 16.96 16.13
N PRO A 287 11.11 17.45 17.17
CA PRO A 287 11.63 17.45 18.54
C PRO A 287 11.98 16.05 19.06
N GLU A 288 11.13 15.05 18.79
CA GLU A 288 11.38 13.66 19.19
C GLU A 288 12.69 13.13 18.59
N LEU A 289 12.92 13.34 17.29
CA LEU A 289 14.15 12.90 16.64
C LEU A 289 15.38 13.72 17.04
N ARG A 290 15.22 15.01 17.37
CA ARG A 290 16.30 15.81 17.94
C ARG A 290 16.71 15.27 19.31
N ILE A 291 15.77 14.96 20.19
CA ILE A 291 16.08 14.36 21.50
C ILE A 291 16.78 13.00 21.28
N ALA A 292 16.22 12.16 20.41
CA ALA A 292 16.75 10.82 20.17
C ALA A 292 18.19 10.81 19.64
N THR A 293 18.57 11.82 18.85
CA THR A 293 19.87 11.92 18.18
C THR A 293 20.86 12.86 18.87
N ASP A 294 20.53 13.36 20.07
CA ASP A 294 21.28 14.41 20.77
C ASP A 294 21.49 15.65 19.88
N ASN A 295 20.38 16.22 19.44
CA ASN A 295 20.29 17.36 18.53
C ASN A 295 21.11 17.19 17.23
N PHE A 296 21.11 15.98 16.66
CA PHE A 296 21.93 15.63 15.49
C PHE A 296 23.43 15.90 15.72
N SER A 297 23.94 15.56 16.90
CA SER A 297 25.34 15.73 17.29
C SER A 297 26.29 15.03 16.30
N ASN A 298 27.44 15.65 16.02
CA ASN A 298 28.46 15.05 15.16
C ASN A 298 29.03 13.75 15.74
N ASN A 299 28.94 13.57 17.07
CA ASN A 299 29.38 12.35 17.76
C ASN A 299 28.48 11.15 17.47
N ASN A 300 27.24 11.40 17.06
CA ASN A 300 26.24 10.38 16.74
C ASN A 300 26.19 10.06 15.24
N ILE A 301 27.14 10.53 14.43
CA ILE A 301 27.11 10.27 12.99
C ILE A 301 27.58 8.85 12.69
N LEU A 302 26.67 8.04 12.16
CA LEU A 302 26.97 6.72 11.62
C LEU A 302 27.55 6.82 10.20
N GLY A 303 27.12 7.77 9.38
CA GLY A 303 27.61 7.87 8.00
C GLY A 303 27.36 9.24 7.35
N LYS A 304 28.18 9.59 6.37
CA LYS A 304 28.07 10.83 5.57
C LYS A 304 28.19 10.49 4.08
N GLY A 305 27.28 10.98 3.26
CA GLY A 305 27.32 10.80 1.80
C GLY A 305 26.62 11.92 1.03
N GLY A 306 26.62 11.83 -0.30
CA GLY A 306 26.04 12.84 -1.19
C GLY A 306 24.53 13.07 -1.03
N TYR A 307 23.84 12.19 -0.30
CA TYR A 307 22.39 12.26 -0.05
C TYR A 307 22.05 12.63 1.40
N GLY A 308 23.05 12.97 2.22
CA GLY A 308 22.83 13.40 3.60
C GLY A 308 23.70 12.69 4.63
N LYS A 309 23.33 12.86 5.90
CA LYS A 309 24.01 12.29 7.07
C LYS A 309 23.09 11.31 7.77
N VAL A 310 23.65 10.23 8.31
CA VAL A 310 22.92 9.25 9.13
C VAL A 310 23.40 9.35 10.56
N TYR A 311 22.46 9.47 11.49
CA TYR A 311 22.71 9.56 12.92
C TYR A 311 22.20 8.32 13.64
N ILE A 312 22.94 7.84 14.64
CA ILE A 312 22.42 6.91 15.63
C ILE A 312 21.51 7.69 16.58
N GLY A 313 20.40 7.10 16.96
CA GLY A 313 19.52 7.68 17.97
C GLY A 313 18.86 6.62 18.84
N ARG A 314 18.42 7.05 20.01
CA ARG A 314 17.65 6.24 20.95
C ARG A 314 16.30 6.90 21.19
N LEU A 315 15.24 6.23 20.78
CA LEU A 315 13.87 6.70 20.99
C LEU A 315 13.49 6.63 22.47
N THR A 316 12.48 7.40 22.87
CA THR A 316 11.99 7.47 24.26
C THR A 316 11.45 6.13 24.78
N ASN A 317 10.97 5.27 23.88
CA ASN A 317 10.56 3.90 24.20
C ASN A 317 11.76 2.93 24.35
N GLY A 318 12.99 3.42 24.30
CA GLY A 318 14.22 2.64 24.44
C GLY A 318 14.76 2.03 23.15
N GLY A 319 14.05 2.15 22.02
CA GLY A 319 14.45 1.58 20.72
C GLY A 319 15.63 2.31 20.08
N ASN A 320 16.60 1.56 19.55
CA ASN A 320 17.73 2.10 18.82
C ASN A 320 17.40 2.25 17.33
N VAL A 321 17.68 3.42 16.76
CA VAL A 321 17.33 3.77 15.38
C VAL A 321 18.49 4.41 14.64
N ALA A 322 18.46 4.31 13.31
CA ALA A 322 19.28 5.09 12.40
C ALA A 322 18.40 6.15 11.72
N VAL A 323 18.74 7.43 11.92
CA VAL A 323 18.01 8.58 11.38
C VAL A 323 18.79 9.19 10.24
N LYS A 324 18.32 9.00 9.00
CA LYS A 324 18.92 9.60 7.80
C LYS A 324 18.32 10.98 7.56
N ARG A 325 19.15 12.01 7.70
CA ARG A 325 18.82 13.41 7.40
C ARG A 325 19.27 13.75 5.99
N LEU A 326 18.31 14.04 5.12
CA LEU A 326 18.56 14.34 3.71
C LEU A 326 19.11 15.76 3.54
N ASN A 327 19.88 15.99 2.47
CA ASN A 327 20.53 17.29 2.24
C ASN A 327 19.51 18.35 1.73
N PRO A 328 19.28 19.46 2.44
CA PRO A 328 18.33 20.50 2.05
C PRO A 328 18.60 21.12 0.67
N GLU A 329 19.85 21.23 0.23
CA GLU A 329 20.20 21.83 -1.06
C GLU A 329 19.72 21.02 -2.28
N ARG A 330 19.52 19.72 -2.10
CA ARG A 330 18.98 18.81 -3.14
C ARG A 330 17.46 18.66 -3.09
N ILE A 331 16.79 19.30 -2.11
CA ILE A 331 15.35 19.20 -1.85
C ILE A 331 14.61 20.46 -2.36
N ARG A 332 15.26 21.29 -3.19
CA ARG A 332 14.55 22.36 -3.94
C ARG A 332 13.67 21.75 -5.03
N GLY A 333 12.47 21.34 -4.66
CA GLY A 333 11.46 20.81 -5.59
C GLY A 333 10.39 20.00 -4.88
N GLU A 334 9.18 20.59 -4.83
CA GLU A 334 7.86 20.02 -4.58
C GLU A 334 7.74 18.86 -3.57
N ASP A 335 7.12 19.13 -2.42
CA ASP A 335 6.73 18.17 -1.38
C ASP A 335 6.05 16.89 -1.90
N LYS A 336 5.39 16.99 -3.06
CA LYS A 336 4.75 15.87 -3.78
C LYS A 336 5.74 14.81 -4.26
N GLN A 337 7.00 15.17 -4.55
CA GLN A 337 8.02 14.22 -5.02
C GLN A 337 8.61 13.41 -3.85
N PHE A 338 8.94 14.08 -2.75
CA PHE A 338 9.41 13.40 -1.53
C PHE A 338 8.34 12.48 -0.95
N LYS A 339 7.08 12.94 -0.96
CA LYS A 339 5.92 12.14 -0.55
C LYS A 339 5.78 10.85 -1.34
N ARG A 340 5.92 10.91 -2.67
CA ARG A 340 5.93 9.72 -3.54
C ARG A 340 7.15 8.83 -3.33
N GLU A 341 8.31 9.41 -3.05
CA GLU A 341 9.52 8.63 -2.78
C GLU A 341 9.38 7.86 -1.46
N VAL A 342 8.85 8.50 -0.40
CA VAL A 342 8.51 7.82 0.86
C VAL A 342 7.44 6.75 0.61
N GLU A 343 6.41 7.04 -0.17
CA GLU A 343 5.36 6.07 -0.54
C GLU A 343 5.94 4.85 -1.26
N MET A 344 6.75 5.04 -2.31
CA MET A 344 7.39 3.94 -3.03
C MET A 344 8.37 3.14 -2.16
N ILE A 345 9.16 3.80 -1.29
CA ILE A 345 10.07 3.12 -0.36
C ILE A 345 9.28 2.37 0.72
N SER A 346 8.15 2.89 1.18
CA SER A 346 7.28 2.22 2.16
C SER A 346 6.65 0.94 1.61
N MET A 347 6.43 0.87 0.29
CA MET A 347 5.84 -0.27 -0.40
C MET A 347 6.88 -1.32 -0.84
N ALA A 348 8.18 -1.01 -0.73
CA ALA A 348 9.25 -1.92 -1.12
C ALA A 348 9.48 -2.99 -0.03
N VAL A 349 8.97 -4.21 -0.27
CA VAL A 349 9.13 -5.37 0.64
C VAL A 349 9.98 -6.45 -0.04
N HIS A 350 11.16 -6.70 0.51
CA HIS A 350 12.01 -7.82 0.10
C HIS A 350 12.92 -8.21 1.27
N ARG A 351 13.18 -9.52 1.41
CA ARG A 351 13.92 -10.14 2.53
C ARG A 351 15.29 -9.52 2.84
N ASN A 352 15.93 -8.88 1.86
CA ASN A 352 17.26 -8.26 1.99
C ASN A 352 17.23 -6.73 1.99
N LEU A 353 16.05 -6.10 1.85
CA LEU A 353 15.91 -4.63 1.92
C LEU A 353 15.66 -4.21 3.37
N LEU A 354 16.33 -3.13 3.80
CA LEU A 354 16.09 -2.54 5.12
C LEU A 354 14.71 -1.87 5.16
N ARG A 355 13.82 -2.35 6.03
CA ARG A 355 12.46 -1.80 6.18
C ARG A 355 12.49 -0.41 6.82
N LEU A 356 11.81 0.56 6.19
CA LEU A 356 11.58 1.88 6.75
C LEU A 356 10.55 1.79 7.89
N ILE A 357 10.84 2.38 9.06
CA ILE A 357 9.93 2.34 10.23
C ILE A 357 9.18 3.66 10.44
N GLY A 358 9.69 4.76 9.88
CA GLY A 358 9.01 6.03 9.93
C GLY A 358 9.75 7.16 9.23
N PHE A 359 9.18 8.34 9.30
CA PHE A 359 9.73 9.53 8.67
C PHE A 359 9.37 10.80 9.46
N CYS A 360 10.09 11.88 9.19
CA CYS A 360 9.71 13.22 9.64
C CYS A 360 9.85 14.19 8.47
N MET A 361 8.83 15.01 8.26
CA MET A 361 8.75 15.99 7.19
C MET A 361 8.25 17.30 7.79
N THR A 362 9.09 18.34 7.75
CA THR A 362 8.75 19.72 8.14
C THR A 362 9.07 20.66 6.98
N SER A 363 8.87 21.97 7.09
CA SER A 363 9.32 22.89 6.03
C SER A 363 10.85 22.88 5.82
N SER A 364 11.63 22.51 6.84
CA SER A 364 13.10 22.58 6.84
C SER A 364 13.82 21.24 6.84
N GLU A 365 13.15 20.15 7.25
CA GLU A 365 13.78 18.86 7.47
C GLU A 365 13.05 17.76 6.70
N ARG A 366 13.83 16.82 6.16
CA ARG A 366 13.35 15.54 5.62
C ARG A 366 14.20 14.44 6.25
N LEU A 367 13.57 13.62 7.07
CA LEU A 367 14.23 12.57 7.85
C LEU A 367 13.58 11.22 7.55
N LEU A 368 14.39 10.19 7.37
CA LEU A 368 13.97 8.80 7.26
C LEU A 368 14.49 8.02 8.47
N VAL A 369 13.65 7.18 9.05
CA VAL A 369 13.97 6.43 10.28
C VAL A 369 13.97 4.95 9.98
N TYR A 370 15.08 4.29 10.32
CA TYR A 370 15.31 2.86 10.13
C TYR A 370 15.68 2.18 11.45
N PRO A 371 15.48 0.86 11.59
CA PRO A 371 16.08 0.09 12.68
C PRO A 371 17.60 0.24 12.65
N LEU A 372 18.23 0.32 13.83
CA LEU A 372 19.69 0.34 13.92
C LEU A 372 20.26 -1.06 13.64
N MET A 373 21.15 -1.16 12.65
CA MET A 373 21.87 -2.40 12.34
C MET A 373 23.14 -2.50 13.17
N VAL A 374 23.13 -3.39 14.18
CA VAL A 374 24.25 -3.57 15.12
C VAL A 374 25.46 -4.28 14.50
N ASN A 375 25.26 -5.08 13.45
CA ASN A 375 26.33 -5.88 12.81
C ASN A 375 27.06 -5.16 11.67
N GLY A 376 26.83 -3.85 11.50
CA GLY A 376 27.40 -3.07 10.40
C GLY A 376 26.65 -3.26 9.07
N SER A 377 27.23 -2.76 7.98
CA SER A 377 26.68 -2.86 6.63
C SER A 377 27.27 -4.03 5.85
N LEU A 378 26.56 -4.41 4.80
CA LEU A 378 26.97 -5.42 3.84
C LEU A 378 28.39 -5.23 3.31
N GLU A 379 28.84 -3.99 3.10
CA GLU A 379 30.20 -3.75 2.60
C GLU A 379 31.27 -4.25 3.58
N SER A 380 31.06 -4.09 4.89
CA SER A 380 31.97 -4.62 5.90
C SER A 380 31.93 -6.14 5.98
N CYS A 381 30.75 -6.73 5.76
CA CYS A 381 30.58 -8.18 5.71
C CYS A 381 31.29 -8.78 4.48
N LEU A 382 31.17 -8.14 3.32
CA LEU A 382 31.78 -8.60 2.06
C LEU A 382 33.31 -8.41 2.01
N ARG A 383 33.87 -7.43 2.75
CA ARG A 383 35.31 -7.15 2.76
C ARG A 383 36.09 -7.83 3.88
N GLY A 384 35.45 -8.63 4.73
CA GLY A 384 36.13 -9.43 5.78
C GLY A 384 36.88 -8.60 6.82
N HIS A 385 36.53 -7.32 7.00
CA HIS A 385 37.15 -6.44 7.99
C HIS A 385 36.12 -6.01 9.02
N ILE A 386 36.22 -6.61 10.21
CA ILE A 386 35.65 -6.04 11.43
C ILE A 386 36.65 -4.98 11.90
N HIS A 387 36.56 -3.79 11.32
CA HIS A 387 37.01 -2.60 12.02
C HIS A 387 36.17 -1.38 11.64
N THR A 388 35.87 -0.63 12.68
CA THR A 388 35.16 0.64 12.72
C THR A 388 35.73 1.63 11.70
N THR A 389 34.82 2.31 11.01
CA THR A 389 35.07 3.44 10.10
C THR A 389 35.33 3.06 8.64
N ILE A 390 34.29 3.17 7.81
CA ILE A 390 34.19 3.97 6.56
C ILE A 390 32.89 3.54 5.88
N TRP A 391 31.80 4.28 6.15
CA TRP A 391 30.51 4.09 5.48
C TRP A 391 30.37 5.13 4.37
N ARG A 392 30.92 4.82 3.20
CA ARG A 392 30.71 5.60 1.98
C ARG A 392 29.56 4.93 1.21
N TYR A 393 28.51 5.72 0.92
CA TYR A 393 27.34 5.40 0.10
C TYR A 393 26.22 4.55 0.74
N ILE A 394 25.28 5.25 1.39
CA ILE A 394 23.87 4.86 1.33
C ILE A 394 23.25 5.58 0.12
N SER A 395 23.57 5.04 -1.06
CA SER A 395 22.84 5.30 -2.31
C SER A 395 21.46 4.64 -2.19
N SER A 396 20.43 5.28 -2.72
CA SER A 396 19.04 4.80 -2.83
C SER A 396 18.89 3.50 -3.62
N SER A 397 19.99 2.88 -4.09
CA SER A 397 19.98 1.69 -4.93
C SER A 397 20.71 0.47 -4.34
N ASN A 398 21.35 0.58 -3.17
CA ASN A 398 22.06 -0.55 -2.55
C ASN A 398 21.48 -0.88 -1.18
N LEU A 399 20.26 -1.39 -1.19
CA LEU A 399 19.57 -2.01 -0.05
C LEU A 399 19.83 -3.53 -0.06
N ILE A 400 21.09 -3.93 -0.06
CA ILE A 400 21.43 -5.36 0.07
C ILE A 400 22.08 -5.53 1.45
N LEU A 401 21.60 -6.51 2.22
CA LEU A 401 22.12 -6.96 3.51
C LEU A 401 22.70 -8.38 3.39
N CYS A 402 23.62 -8.70 4.29
CA CYS A 402 23.99 -10.07 4.67
C CYS A 402 23.17 -10.46 5.91
#